data_AF-A0A1H3LHP7-F1
#
_entry.id   AF-A0A1H3LHP7-F1
#
_cell.length_a   1.000
_cell.length_b   1.000
_cell.length_c   1.000
_cell.angle_alpha   90.00
_cell.angle_beta   90.00
_cell.angle_gamma   90.00
#
_symmetry.space_group_name_H-M   'P 1'
#
loop_
_entity.id
_entity.type
_entity.pdbx_description
1 polymer ?
#
loop_
_entity_poly.entity_id
_entity_poly.type
_entity_poly.pdbx_seq_one_letter_code
_entity_poly.pdbx_strand_id
1 'polypeptide(L)'
;MHTPTTTTITETEYAFGPRRAPRSVHGIAEPTPIPGLVVTPQIEPDYRTGQWRFTGGWCVRHATSGVLVLACRGAGLGHAREAVELLARGWVNWTRPAEVLSADPLALDVQRETSRHVGAAIREDRPVLLHTTSWRQVPPPWLVDITHADGEWIESYYCPSYDSAERLTIELGRDLGLLAGVRKEVTISRLPDPLWELHCARRGCDSVLLDDEYEEPEHDADRQVLVTVAEGQRWRQLDARRLLCRTCNPLFRGATPDGICPECDSQGTPNGCALCRLVDGSD
;
A
#
# COMPACT_ATOMS: atom_id res chain seq x y z
N MET A 1 9.99 -10.42 5.09
CA MET A 1 9.76 -10.91 3.71
C MET A 1 9.05 -12.24 3.80
N HIS A 2 7.76 -12.30 3.48
CA HIS A 2 7.03 -13.58 3.37
C HIS A 2 7.35 -14.19 2.01
N THR A 3 7.99 -15.35 1.98
CA THR A 3 8.13 -16.13 0.75
C THR A 3 6.73 -16.46 0.25
N PRO A 4 6.34 -16.08 -0.99
CA PRO A 4 5.03 -16.40 -1.52
C PRO A 4 4.87 -17.92 -1.51
N THR A 5 3.98 -18.41 -0.66
CA THR A 5 3.65 -19.83 -0.62
C THR A 5 2.62 -20.05 -1.70
N THR A 6 3.07 -20.54 -2.87
CA THR A 6 2.18 -20.91 -3.97
C THR A 6 1.27 -22.04 -3.49
N THR A 7 0.03 -21.69 -3.15
CA THR A 7 -0.98 -22.70 -2.84
C THR A 7 -1.79 -22.97 -4.09
N THR A 8 -1.77 -24.21 -4.56
CA THR A 8 -2.59 -24.66 -5.67
C THR A 8 -4.04 -24.77 -5.23
N ILE A 9 -4.91 -23.97 -5.85
CA ILE A 9 -6.37 -24.13 -5.70
C ILE A 9 -6.90 -24.89 -6.92
N THR A 10 -7.92 -25.72 -6.72
CA THR A 10 -8.69 -26.34 -7.78
C THR A 10 -10.03 -25.62 -7.90
N GLU A 11 -10.22 -24.84 -8.96
CA GLU A 11 -11.53 -24.26 -9.28
C GLU A 11 -12.40 -25.30 -9.99
N THR A 12 -13.63 -25.52 -9.50
CA THR A 12 -14.58 -26.43 -10.14
C THR A 12 -15.78 -25.62 -10.61
N GLU A 13 -15.83 -25.28 -11.90
CA GLU A 13 -17.00 -24.62 -12.48
C GLU A 13 -17.99 -25.68 -12.99
N TYR A 14 -19.23 -25.63 -12.50
CA TYR A 14 -20.34 -26.41 -13.04
C TYR A 14 -20.91 -25.68 -14.26
N ALA A 15 -20.47 -26.06 -15.46
CA ALA A 15 -21.06 -25.53 -16.69
C ALA A 15 -22.51 -26.02 -16.84
N PHE A 16 -23.48 -25.10 -16.87
CA PHE A 16 -24.84 -25.37 -17.35
C PHE A 16 -24.81 -25.53 -18.88
N GLY A 17 -24.61 -26.77 -19.35
CA GLY A 17 -24.53 -27.12 -20.77
C GLY A 17 -24.01 -28.55 -20.98
N PRO A 18 -24.01 -29.10 -22.21
CA PRO A 18 -23.65 -30.49 -22.46
C PRO A 18 -22.20 -30.77 -22.03
N ARG A 19 -22.08 -31.39 -20.85
CA ARG A 19 -20.93 -32.12 -20.28
C ARG A 19 -19.56 -31.78 -20.88
N ARG A 20 -19.06 -30.57 -20.63
CA ARG A 20 -17.61 -30.40 -20.50
C ARG A 20 -17.25 -30.84 -19.08
N ALA A 21 -16.26 -31.74 -18.97
CA ALA A 21 -15.72 -32.13 -17.67
C ALA A 21 -15.32 -30.86 -16.89
N PRO A 22 -15.53 -30.82 -15.56
CA PRO A 22 -15.06 -29.71 -14.75
C PRO A 22 -13.58 -29.49 -15.05
N ARG A 23 -13.25 -28.32 -15.60
CA ARG A 23 -11.86 -27.94 -15.85
C ARG A 23 -11.34 -27.35 -14.54
N SER A 24 -10.44 -28.09 -13.89
CA SER A 24 -9.69 -27.57 -12.76
C SER A 24 -8.72 -26.50 -13.25
N VAL A 25 -8.86 -25.28 -12.74
CA VAL A 25 -7.83 -24.25 -12.93
C VAL A 25 -6.91 -24.26 -11.73
N HIS A 26 -5.61 -24.36 -11.98
CA HIS A 26 -4.57 -24.17 -11.00
C HIS A 26 -4.02 -22.75 -11.13
N GLY A 27 -4.12 -21.97 -10.07
CA GLY A 27 -3.69 -20.58 -10.05
C GLY A 27 -2.88 -20.26 -8.81
N ILE A 28 -2.31 -19.05 -8.80
CA ILE A 28 -1.61 -18.51 -7.63
C ILE A 28 -2.64 -18.04 -6.61
N ALA A 29 -2.41 -18.42 -5.36
CA ALA A 29 -3.17 -17.94 -4.23
C ALA A 29 -2.23 -17.29 -3.22
N GLU A 30 -2.59 -16.10 -2.75
CA GLU A 30 -1.92 -15.45 -1.64
C GLU A 30 -2.57 -15.90 -0.32
N PRO A 31 -1.79 -16.49 0.62
CA PRO A 31 -2.29 -16.83 1.93
C PRO A 31 -2.65 -15.56 2.70
N THR A 32 -3.69 -15.64 3.53
CA THR A 32 -4.14 -14.53 4.35
C THR A 32 -3.88 -14.81 5.83
N PRO A 33 -3.84 -13.79 6.71
CA PRO A 33 -3.77 -14.02 8.14
C PRO A 33 -5.00 -14.73 8.72
N ILE A 34 -6.07 -14.93 7.93
CA ILE A 34 -7.31 -15.57 8.35
C ILE A 34 -7.35 -17.00 7.82
N PRO A 35 -7.23 -18.01 8.71
CA PRO A 35 -7.32 -19.41 8.31
C PRO A 35 -8.61 -19.69 7.54
N GLY A 36 -8.49 -20.42 6.42
CA GLY A 36 -9.62 -20.76 5.55
C GLY A 36 -9.88 -19.76 4.43
N LEU A 37 -9.19 -18.61 4.39
CA LEU A 37 -9.32 -17.63 3.31
C LEU A 37 -8.00 -17.42 2.55
N VAL A 38 -8.12 -17.26 1.24
CA VAL A 38 -7.02 -16.95 0.32
C VAL A 38 -7.45 -15.86 -0.65
N VAL A 39 -6.50 -15.02 -1.08
CA VAL A 39 -6.72 -14.01 -2.12
C VAL A 39 -6.20 -14.56 -3.44
N THR A 40 -7.02 -14.51 -4.49
CA THR A 40 -6.68 -15.05 -5.80
C THR A 40 -6.99 -14.06 -6.91
N PRO A 41 -6.26 -14.11 -8.04
CA PRO A 41 -6.68 -13.45 -9.26
C PRO A 41 -8.11 -13.89 -9.63
N GLN A 42 -8.97 -12.95 -10.01
CA GLN A 42 -10.25 -13.29 -10.62
C GLN A 42 -9.99 -13.64 -12.08
N ILE A 43 -10.28 -14.87 -12.44
CA ILE A 43 -10.15 -15.41 -13.79
C ILE A 43 -11.53 -15.75 -14.35
N GLU A 44 -11.69 -15.59 -15.65
CA GLU A 44 -12.91 -15.95 -16.38
C GLU A 44 -12.55 -16.76 -17.62
N PRO A 45 -13.42 -17.71 -18.05
CA PRO A 45 -13.18 -18.45 -19.27
C PRO A 45 -13.36 -17.55 -20.48
N ASP A 46 -12.33 -17.46 -21.32
CA ASP A 46 -12.45 -16.87 -22.65
C ASP A 46 -13.01 -17.94 -23.61
N TYR A 47 -14.29 -17.81 -23.94
CA TYR A 47 -14.96 -18.76 -24.82
C TYR A 47 -14.43 -18.77 -26.26
N ARG A 48 -13.71 -17.72 -26.70
CA ARG A 48 -13.13 -17.65 -28.05
C ARG A 48 -11.86 -18.47 -28.13
N THR A 49 -10.97 -18.32 -27.16
CA THR A 49 -9.67 -19.01 -27.11
C THR A 49 -9.75 -20.36 -26.40
N GLY A 50 -10.79 -20.57 -25.59
CA GLY A 50 -10.93 -21.73 -24.72
C GLY A 50 -9.98 -21.73 -23.52
N GLN A 51 -9.28 -20.61 -23.30
CA GLN A 51 -8.31 -20.39 -22.22
C GLN A 51 -8.94 -19.62 -21.06
N TRP A 52 -8.27 -19.61 -19.91
CA TRP A 52 -8.65 -18.79 -18.77
C TRP A 52 -7.90 -17.47 -18.81
N ARG A 53 -8.62 -16.37 -18.62
CA ARG A 53 -8.04 -15.03 -18.66
C ARG A 53 -8.19 -14.35 -17.31
N PHE A 54 -7.12 -13.72 -16.85
CA PHE A 54 -7.18 -12.79 -15.73
C PHE A 54 -8.05 -11.57 -16.08
N THR A 55 -9.06 -11.32 -15.25
CA THR A 55 -10.02 -10.22 -15.45
C THR A 55 -9.47 -8.85 -15.05
N GLY A 56 -8.26 -8.79 -14.46
CA GLY A 56 -7.73 -7.56 -13.88
C GLY A 56 -8.18 -7.32 -12.43
N GLY A 57 -9.10 -8.14 -11.90
CA GLY A 57 -9.59 -8.04 -10.53
C GLY A 57 -9.06 -9.13 -9.62
N TRP A 58 -9.11 -8.91 -8.31
CA TRP A 58 -8.78 -9.91 -7.29
C TRP A 58 -10.04 -10.31 -6.51
N CYS A 59 -10.06 -11.51 -5.96
CA CYS A 59 -11.18 -12.02 -5.18
C CYS A 59 -10.72 -12.80 -3.95
N VAL A 60 -11.63 -13.03 -3.01
CA VAL A 60 -11.39 -13.86 -1.83
C VAL A 60 -12.08 -15.20 -2.04
N ARG A 61 -11.35 -16.29 -1.82
CA ARG A 61 -11.84 -17.67 -1.93
C ARG A 61 -11.64 -18.44 -0.64
N HIS A 62 -12.44 -19.46 -0.46
CA HIS A 62 -12.26 -20.45 0.59
C HIS A 62 -11.05 -21.33 0.24
N ALA A 63 -10.09 -21.42 1.15
CA ALA A 63 -8.77 -22.00 0.89
C ALA A 63 -8.84 -23.48 0.46
N THR A 64 -9.73 -24.26 1.08
CA THR A 64 -9.82 -25.71 0.84
C THR A 64 -10.67 -26.05 -0.38
N SER A 65 -11.81 -25.37 -0.57
CA SER A 65 -12.76 -25.72 -1.64
C SER A 65 -12.61 -24.89 -2.91
N GLY A 66 -11.84 -23.79 -2.86
CA GLY A 66 -11.75 -22.84 -3.97
C GLY A 66 -13.03 -22.04 -4.23
N VAL A 67 -14.09 -22.24 -3.44
CA VAL A 67 -15.37 -21.53 -3.58
C VAL A 67 -15.16 -20.04 -3.38
N LEU A 68 -15.76 -19.24 -4.25
CA LEU A 68 -15.76 -17.79 -4.17
C LEU A 68 -16.47 -17.32 -2.90
N VAL A 69 -15.73 -16.68 -1.99
CA VAL A 69 -16.27 -16.05 -0.79
C VAL A 69 -16.63 -14.60 -1.09
N LEU A 70 -15.81 -13.88 -1.86
CA LEU A 70 -16.11 -12.50 -2.20
C LEU A 70 -15.59 -12.16 -3.59
N ALA A 71 -16.52 -11.96 -4.54
CA ALA A 71 -16.19 -11.32 -5.80
C ALA A 71 -16.00 -9.83 -5.57
N CYS A 72 -14.82 -9.33 -5.91
CA CYS A 72 -14.50 -7.91 -5.87
C CYS A 72 -14.25 -7.47 -7.32
N ARG A 73 -15.32 -7.37 -8.12
CA ARG A 73 -15.20 -6.98 -9.53
C ARG A 73 -14.53 -5.61 -9.65
N GLY A 74 -13.47 -5.52 -10.44
CA GLY A 74 -12.67 -4.31 -10.58
C GLY A 74 -11.79 -3.97 -9.38
N ALA A 75 -11.64 -4.89 -8.42
CA ALA A 75 -10.82 -4.65 -7.24
C ALA A 75 -9.34 -4.92 -7.53
N GLY A 76 -8.49 -3.94 -7.26
CA GLY A 76 -7.06 -4.16 -7.12
C GLY A 76 -6.72 -5.10 -5.95
N LEU A 77 -5.48 -5.59 -5.91
CA LEU A 77 -5.02 -6.52 -4.87
C LEU A 77 -5.18 -5.96 -3.45
N GLY A 78 -4.97 -4.65 -3.27
CA GLY A 78 -5.13 -3.97 -1.98
C GLY A 78 -6.55 -4.08 -1.44
N HIS A 79 -7.55 -3.95 -2.30
CA HIS A 79 -8.95 -4.13 -1.93
C HIS A 79 -9.26 -5.55 -1.46
N ALA A 80 -8.75 -6.58 -2.14
CA ALA A 80 -8.98 -7.97 -1.74
C ALA A 80 -8.31 -8.30 -0.40
N ARG A 81 -7.08 -7.81 -0.16
CA ARG A 81 -6.39 -7.96 1.13
C ARG A 81 -7.16 -7.29 2.27
N GLU A 82 -7.61 -6.05 2.09
CA GLU A 82 -8.38 -5.33 3.11
C GLU A 82 -9.80 -5.92 3.30
N ALA A 83 -10.39 -6.51 2.26
CA ALA A 83 -11.63 -7.25 2.39
C ALA A 83 -11.48 -8.45 3.34
N VAL A 84 -10.36 -9.16 3.29
CA VAL A 84 -10.10 -10.26 4.23
C VAL A 84 -10.02 -9.76 5.67
N GLU A 85 -9.41 -8.59 5.91
CA GLU A 85 -9.42 -7.97 7.24
C GLU A 85 -10.83 -7.60 7.72
N LEU A 86 -11.73 -7.18 6.83
CA LEU A 86 -13.13 -6.97 7.20
C LEU A 86 -13.84 -8.28 7.53
N LEU A 87 -13.67 -9.32 6.70
CA LEU A 87 -14.22 -10.66 6.96
C LEU A 87 -13.73 -11.23 8.30
N ALA A 88 -12.49 -10.91 8.71
CA ALA A 88 -11.92 -11.31 9.99
C ALA A 88 -12.68 -10.74 11.20
N ARG A 89 -13.24 -9.53 11.08
CA ARG A 89 -13.93 -8.83 12.18
C ARG A 89 -15.34 -9.40 12.44
N GLY A 90 -15.87 -10.19 11.50
CA GLY A 90 -17.22 -10.72 11.55
C GLY A 90 -17.46 -11.93 12.47
N TRP A 91 -16.46 -12.37 13.25
CA TRP A 91 -16.55 -13.53 14.16
C TRP A 91 -16.94 -14.86 13.49
N VAL A 92 -16.76 -14.97 12.18
CA VAL A 92 -17.02 -16.20 11.41
C VAL A 92 -15.79 -17.10 11.41
N ASN A 93 -15.96 -18.39 11.70
CA ASN A 93 -14.91 -19.37 11.50
C ASN A 93 -14.86 -19.81 10.02
N TRP A 94 -14.01 -19.13 9.23
CA TRP A 94 -13.83 -19.38 7.80
C TRP A 94 -13.14 -20.70 7.44
N THR A 95 -12.72 -21.52 8.42
CA THR A 95 -12.17 -22.87 8.17
C THR A 95 -13.25 -23.95 8.01
N ARG A 96 -14.51 -23.61 8.28
CA ARG A 96 -15.64 -24.55 8.14
C ARG A 96 -15.86 -24.92 6.66
N PRO A 97 -16.40 -26.11 6.36
CA PRO A 97 -16.72 -26.50 4.98
C PRO A 97 -17.61 -25.46 4.27
N ALA A 98 -17.40 -25.29 2.96
CA ALA A 98 -18.06 -24.23 2.20
C ALA A 98 -19.60 -24.40 2.16
N GLU A 99 -20.09 -25.63 2.21
CA GLU A 99 -21.52 -25.97 2.28
C GLU A 99 -22.15 -25.51 3.58
N VAL A 100 -21.36 -25.49 4.66
CA VAL A 100 -21.78 -25.03 5.98
C VAL A 100 -21.78 -23.50 6.02
N LEU A 101 -20.73 -22.86 5.46
CA LEU A 101 -20.64 -21.41 5.38
C LEU A 101 -21.74 -20.80 4.49
N SER A 102 -22.10 -21.45 3.39
CA SER A 102 -23.15 -20.96 2.48
C SER A 102 -24.55 -20.97 3.09
N ALA A 103 -24.78 -21.80 4.11
CA ALA A 103 -26.01 -21.86 4.88
C ALA A 103 -25.97 -21.06 6.18
N ASP A 104 -24.83 -20.47 6.56
CA ASP A 104 -24.65 -19.73 7.81
C ASP A 104 -25.10 -18.25 7.65
N PRO A 105 -26.16 -17.80 8.34
CA PRO A 105 -26.66 -16.44 8.22
C PRO A 105 -25.61 -15.38 8.60
N LEU A 106 -24.78 -15.65 9.62
CA LEU A 106 -23.75 -14.71 10.05
C LEU A 106 -22.68 -14.56 8.96
N ALA A 107 -22.27 -15.66 8.34
CA ALA A 107 -21.30 -15.62 7.23
C ALA A 107 -21.83 -14.82 6.05
N LEU A 108 -23.10 -15.02 5.67
CA LEU A 108 -23.75 -14.29 4.59
C LEU A 108 -23.86 -12.79 4.88
N ASP A 109 -24.20 -12.41 6.12
CA ASP A 109 -24.33 -11.00 6.50
C ASP A 109 -22.97 -10.29 6.51
N VAL A 110 -21.94 -10.92 7.07
CA VAL A 110 -20.56 -10.41 7.06
C VAL A 110 -20.03 -10.29 5.62
N GLN A 111 -20.32 -11.26 4.76
CA GLN A 111 -19.96 -11.23 3.34
C GLN A 111 -20.64 -10.04 2.63
N ARG A 112 -21.94 -9.83 2.84
CA ARG A 112 -22.71 -8.72 2.23
C ARG A 112 -22.23 -7.36 2.71
N GLU A 113 -21.97 -7.20 4.00
CA GLU A 113 -21.41 -5.98 4.56
C GLU A 113 -20.05 -5.67 3.96
N THR A 114 -19.15 -6.66 3.95
CA THR A 114 -17.83 -6.52 3.33
C THR A 114 -17.93 -6.15 1.86
N SER A 115 -18.81 -6.81 1.09
CA SER A 115 -19.04 -6.51 -0.32
C SER A 115 -19.48 -5.05 -0.55
N ARG A 116 -20.36 -4.52 0.31
CA ARG A 116 -20.78 -3.10 0.24
C ARG A 116 -19.62 -2.15 0.50
N HIS A 117 -18.80 -2.41 1.51
CA HIS A 117 -17.63 -1.59 1.82
C HIS A 117 -16.59 -1.60 0.69
N VAL A 118 -16.28 -2.78 0.17
CA VAL A 118 -15.36 -2.95 -0.95
C VAL A 118 -15.90 -2.27 -2.20
N GLY A 119 -17.17 -2.46 -2.53
CA GLY A 119 -17.80 -1.83 -3.70
C GLY A 119 -17.81 -0.30 -3.61
N ALA A 120 -17.99 0.28 -2.41
CA ALA A 120 -17.87 1.72 -2.20
C ALA A 120 -16.42 2.20 -2.39
N ALA A 121 -15.46 1.49 -1.78
CA ALA A 121 -14.04 1.80 -1.88
C ALA A 121 -13.53 1.78 -3.33
N ILE A 122 -13.95 0.79 -4.14
CA ILE A 122 -13.60 0.71 -5.56
C ILE A 122 -14.17 1.89 -6.35
N ARG A 123 -15.45 2.24 -6.13
CA ARG A 123 -16.08 3.39 -6.83
C ARG A 123 -15.40 4.71 -6.51
N GLU A 124 -14.89 4.84 -5.30
CA GLU A 124 -14.19 6.03 -4.81
C GLU A 124 -12.66 5.91 -4.98
N ASP A 125 -12.20 4.82 -5.61
CA ASP A 125 -10.80 4.46 -5.87
C ASP A 125 -9.88 4.75 -4.67
N ARG A 126 -10.24 4.16 -3.52
CA ARG A 126 -9.59 4.38 -2.23
C ARG A 126 -9.51 3.09 -1.42
N PRO A 127 -8.70 3.02 -0.35
CA PRO A 127 -8.70 1.89 0.57
C PRO A 127 -10.08 1.62 1.18
N VAL A 128 -10.34 0.35 1.48
CA VAL A 128 -11.52 -0.13 2.21
C VAL A 128 -11.45 0.33 3.67
N LEU A 129 -10.25 0.28 4.27
CA LEU A 129 -10.01 0.58 5.69
C LEU A 129 -9.38 1.96 5.91
N LEU A 130 -10.22 3.00 5.92
CA LEU A 130 -9.82 4.39 6.20
C LEU A 130 -9.96 4.73 7.68
N HIS A 131 -8.91 4.53 8.48
CA HIS A 131 -9.00 4.74 9.93
C HIS A 131 -8.07 5.85 10.44
N THR A 132 -6.93 6.08 9.81
CA THR A 132 -5.94 7.07 10.25
C THR A 132 -5.82 8.25 9.29
N THR A 133 -5.42 9.39 9.87
CA THR A 133 -4.96 10.56 9.13
C THR A 133 -3.52 10.30 8.67
N SER A 134 -3.13 10.84 7.52
CA SER A 134 -1.74 10.81 7.06
C SER A 134 -0.84 11.75 7.85
N TRP A 135 -1.43 12.76 8.50
CA TRP A 135 -0.70 13.79 9.25
C TRP A 135 -0.28 13.31 10.64
N ARG A 136 1.03 13.28 10.91
CA ARG A 136 1.63 13.10 12.23
C ARG A 136 2.31 14.40 12.66
N GLN A 137 2.10 14.82 13.90
CA GLN A 137 2.85 15.92 14.47
C GLN A 137 4.13 15.38 15.08
N VAL A 138 5.26 15.97 14.74
CA VAL A 138 6.58 15.62 15.30
C VAL A 138 7.04 16.70 16.28
N PRO A 139 7.80 16.35 17.32
CA PRO A 139 8.34 17.34 18.25
C PRO A 139 9.19 18.39 17.51
N PRO A 140 9.33 19.61 18.07
CA PRO A 140 10.17 20.64 17.46
C PRO A 140 11.61 20.13 17.28
N PRO A 141 12.21 20.30 16.08
CA PRO A 141 13.55 19.84 15.79
C PRO A 141 14.59 20.69 16.52
N TRP A 142 15.81 20.17 16.54
CA TRP A 142 17.00 20.92 16.93
C TRP A 142 17.56 21.61 15.70
N LEU A 143 18.07 22.82 15.88
CA LEU A 143 18.65 23.65 14.85
C LEU A 143 20.12 23.84 15.18
N VAL A 144 21.00 23.57 14.22
CA VAL A 144 22.42 23.89 14.29
C VAL A 144 22.66 25.06 13.35
N ASP A 145 22.89 26.24 13.93
CA ASP A 145 23.17 27.47 13.19
C ASP A 145 24.67 27.73 13.14
N ILE A 146 25.16 28.12 11.97
CA ILE A 146 26.51 28.66 11.79
C ILE A 146 26.38 30.16 11.55
N THR A 147 27.06 30.95 12.37
CA THR A 147 27.13 32.40 12.23
C THR A 147 28.57 32.88 12.16
N HIS A 148 28.78 34.06 11.59
CA HIS A 148 30.00 34.83 11.79
C HIS A 148 30.02 35.41 13.22
N ALA A 149 31.20 35.80 13.72
CA ALA A 149 31.32 36.37 15.07
C ALA A 149 30.73 37.79 15.21
N ASP A 150 30.35 38.43 14.11
CA ASP A 150 29.53 39.65 14.13
C ASP A 150 28.02 39.35 14.16
N GLY A 151 27.65 38.06 14.20
CA GLY A 151 26.27 37.59 14.25
C GLY A 151 25.61 37.41 12.88
N GLU A 152 26.34 37.60 11.76
CA GLU A 152 25.78 37.34 10.44
C GLU A 152 25.53 35.85 10.23
N TRP A 153 24.29 35.51 9.84
CA TRP A 153 23.87 34.13 9.58
C TRP A 153 24.53 33.59 8.31
N ILE A 154 25.04 32.36 8.39
CA ILE A 154 25.67 31.67 7.25
C ILE A 154 24.74 30.55 6.77
N GLU A 155 24.41 29.62 7.67
CA GLU A 155 23.72 28.39 7.31
C GLU A 155 23.07 27.75 8.55
N SER A 156 22.02 26.95 8.33
CA SER A 156 21.29 26.25 9.38
C SER A 156 20.99 24.82 8.97
N TYR A 157 21.08 23.89 9.93
CA TYR A 157 20.74 22.49 9.72
C TYR A 157 19.71 22.02 10.74
N TYR A 158 18.67 21.33 10.26
CA TYR A 158 17.70 20.66 11.11
C TYR A 158 18.22 19.31 11.58
N CYS A 159 17.98 19.01 12.85
CA CYS A 159 18.39 17.77 13.49
C CYS A 159 17.20 17.16 14.25
N PRO A 160 16.94 15.85 14.09
CA PRO A 160 15.79 15.20 14.74
C PRO A 160 15.99 14.99 16.25
N SER A 161 17.23 15.10 16.74
CA SER A 161 17.58 14.92 18.15
C SER A 161 18.74 15.82 18.59
N TYR A 162 18.86 16.04 19.90
CA TYR A 162 19.97 16.80 20.47
C TYR A 162 21.31 16.11 20.19
N ASP A 163 21.38 14.78 20.34
CA ASP A 163 22.59 14.00 20.07
C ASP A 163 23.01 14.10 18.59
N SER A 164 22.06 14.17 17.65
CA SER A 164 22.38 14.47 16.25
C SER A 164 22.91 15.88 16.07
N ALA A 165 22.29 16.89 16.71
CA ALA A 165 22.74 18.27 16.65
C ALA A 165 24.14 18.45 17.25
N GLU A 166 24.45 17.78 18.36
CA GLU A 166 25.76 17.79 19.00
C GLU A 166 26.82 17.14 18.12
N ARG A 167 26.53 15.96 17.54
CA ARG A 167 27.45 15.30 16.60
C ARG A 167 27.73 16.17 15.38
N LEU A 168 26.69 16.72 14.77
CA LEU A 168 26.83 17.63 13.62
C LEU A 168 27.65 18.87 13.97
N THR A 169 27.43 19.44 15.16
CA THR A 169 28.22 20.58 15.66
C THR A 169 29.70 20.24 15.79
N ILE A 170 30.03 19.04 16.27
CA ILE A 170 31.42 18.57 16.39
C ILE A 170 32.05 18.38 15.00
N GLU A 171 31.31 17.80 14.05
CA GLU A 171 31.76 17.58 12.67
C GLU A 171 32.00 18.91 11.95
N LEU A 172 31.00 19.80 11.92
CA LEU A 172 31.11 21.15 11.37
C LEU A 172 32.25 21.94 12.04
N GLY A 173 32.43 21.79 13.36
CA GLY A 173 33.51 22.47 14.07
C GLY A 173 34.91 22.05 13.63
N ARG A 174 35.08 20.78 13.22
CA ARG A 174 36.34 20.28 12.62
C ARG A 174 36.51 20.81 11.20
N ASP A 175 35.48 20.69 10.38
CA ASP A 175 35.53 21.01 8.95
C ASP A 175 35.70 22.51 8.69
N LEU A 176 35.05 23.35 9.51
CA LEU A 176 35.15 24.80 9.42
C LEU A 176 36.45 25.35 10.02
N GLY A 177 37.30 24.50 10.59
CA GLY A 177 38.55 24.92 11.22
C GLY A 177 38.30 25.92 12.35
N LEU A 178 37.25 25.72 13.17
CA LEU A 178 36.97 26.59 14.31
C LEU A 178 38.14 26.62 15.32
N LEU A 179 39.01 25.60 15.27
CA LEU A 179 40.27 25.52 16.02
C LEU A 179 41.42 26.35 15.41
N ALA A 180 41.26 26.90 14.20
CA ALA A 180 42.31 27.58 13.42
C ALA A 180 42.17 29.11 13.34
N GLY A 181 41.27 29.72 14.15
CA GLY A 181 41.20 31.17 14.32
C GLY A 181 40.26 31.91 13.35
N VAL A 182 39.42 31.20 12.60
CA VAL A 182 38.30 31.82 11.86
C VAL A 182 37.13 32.03 12.82
N ARG A 183 36.65 33.27 12.88
CA ARG A 183 35.55 33.77 13.71
C ARG A 183 34.17 33.27 13.23
N LYS A 184 33.93 31.96 13.31
CA LYS A 184 32.61 31.37 13.12
C LYS A 184 32.13 30.79 14.45
N GLU A 185 30.85 30.94 14.74
CA GLU A 185 30.19 30.38 15.91
C GLU A 185 29.19 29.33 15.43
N VAL A 186 29.09 28.21 16.17
CA VAL A 186 28.10 27.17 15.90
C VAL A 186 27.24 27.04 17.14
N THR A 187 25.94 27.23 16.99
CA THR A 187 24.99 27.21 18.10
C THR A 187 23.93 26.16 17.88
N ILE A 188 23.61 25.43 18.95
CA ILE A 188 22.49 24.50 18.98
C ILE A 188 21.32 25.20 19.66
N SER A 189 20.19 25.29 18.96
CA SER A 189 18.93 25.76 19.52
C SER A 189 17.82 24.75 19.24
N ARG A 190 16.66 24.93 19.87
CA ARG A 190 15.47 24.14 19.58
C ARG A 190 14.43 25.06 19.01
N LEU A 191 13.81 24.66 17.90
CA LEU A 191 12.69 25.42 17.37
C LEU A 191 11.52 25.41 18.38
N PRO A 192 10.72 26.48 18.43
CA PRO A 192 9.62 26.58 19.40
C PRO A 192 8.43 25.71 19.00
N ASP A 193 8.21 25.55 17.70
CA ASP A 193 6.99 24.96 17.16
C ASP A 193 7.21 23.53 16.64
N PRO A 194 6.26 22.62 16.89
CA PRO A 194 6.29 21.29 16.32
C PRO A 194 6.06 21.33 14.81
N LEU A 195 6.60 20.34 14.11
CA LEU A 195 6.43 20.21 12.66
C LEU A 195 5.40 19.12 12.33
N TRP A 196 5.02 19.05 11.07
CA TRP A 196 4.23 17.97 10.51
C TRP A 196 5.09 17.01 9.71
N GLU A 197 4.61 15.78 9.66
CA GLU A 197 5.16 14.70 8.85
C GLU A 197 4.01 13.95 8.18
N LEU A 198 4.26 13.44 6.98
CA LEU A 198 3.26 12.78 6.16
C LEU A 198 3.51 11.26 6.06
N HIS A 199 2.53 10.46 6.45
CA HIS A 199 2.54 9.00 6.32
C HIS A 199 1.48 8.48 5.35
N CYS A 200 1.73 7.30 4.80
CA CYS A 200 0.74 6.61 3.99
C CYS A 200 -0.52 6.28 4.80
N ALA A 201 -1.69 6.62 4.27
CA ALA A 201 -2.99 6.34 4.91
C ALA A 201 -3.37 4.84 4.89
N ARG A 202 -2.65 4.00 4.12
CA ARG A 202 -2.91 2.55 4.08
C ARG A 202 -2.49 1.92 5.40
N ARG A 203 -3.37 1.13 6.00
CA ARG A 203 -3.08 0.36 7.21
C ARG A 203 -1.88 -0.55 7.02
N GLY A 204 -0.96 -0.54 7.98
CA GLY A 204 0.25 -1.39 7.97
C GLY A 204 1.31 -0.96 6.95
N CYS A 205 1.17 0.22 6.33
CA CYS A 205 2.23 0.83 5.54
C CYS A 205 2.93 1.88 6.39
N ASP A 206 4.20 1.63 6.71
CA ASP A 206 5.02 2.56 7.51
C ASP A 206 5.76 3.59 6.65
N SER A 207 5.42 3.69 5.35
CA SER A 207 6.03 4.68 4.47
C SER A 207 5.72 6.10 4.95
N VAL A 208 6.78 6.86 5.14
CA VAL A 208 6.79 8.30 5.38
C VAL A 208 7.23 9.01 4.10
N LEU A 209 6.80 10.25 3.90
CA LEU A 209 7.34 11.11 2.86
C LEU A 209 8.81 11.37 3.18
N LEU A 210 9.68 11.15 2.21
CA LEU A 210 11.11 11.37 2.37
C LEU A 210 11.53 12.60 1.59
N ASP A 211 12.53 13.31 2.06
CA ASP A 211 13.31 14.25 1.27
C ASP A 211 14.01 13.49 0.12
N ASP A 212 14.02 14.04 -1.09
CA ASP A 212 14.57 13.38 -2.27
C ASP A 212 16.11 13.48 -2.39
N GLU A 213 16.74 14.41 -1.68
CA GLU A 213 18.18 14.61 -1.60
C GLU A 213 18.81 13.77 -0.48
N TYR A 214 18.18 13.73 0.70
CA TYR A 214 18.74 13.14 1.92
C TYR A 214 18.17 11.77 2.29
N GLU A 215 17.08 11.32 1.64
CA GLU A 215 16.35 10.09 1.97
C GLU A 215 15.86 10.03 3.44
N GLU A 216 15.73 11.17 4.10
CA GLU A 216 15.23 11.30 5.48
C GLU A 216 13.75 11.72 5.50
N PRO A 217 12.99 11.50 6.59
CA PRO A 217 11.61 11.96 6.68
C PRO A 217 11.47 13.47 6.50
N GLU A 218 10.60 13.88 5.58
CA GLU A 218 10.30 15.28 5.30
C GLU A 218 9.44 15.89 6.43
N HIS A 219 9.89 17.01 7.01
CA HIS A 219 9.17 17.74 8.07
C HIS A 219 8.96 19.21 7.70
N ASP A 220 7.73 19.70 7.83
CA ASP A 220 7.43 21.12 7.60
C ASP A 220 6.33 21.63 8.56
N ALA A 221 6.37 22.91 8.90
CA ALA A 221 5.34 23.57 9.71
C ALA A 221 4.03 23.75 8.93
N ASP A 222 4.11 23.93 7.61
CA ASP A 222 2.98 24.02 6.70
C ASP A 222 2.75 22.69 5.98
N ARG A 223 1.61 22.07 6.27
CA ARG A 223 1.18 20.83 5.62
C ARG A 223 1.07 20.98 4.10
N GLN A 224 0.81 22.18 3.59
CA GLN A 224 0.68 22.39 2.16
C GLN A 224 1.99 22.17 1.41
N VAL A 225 3.14 22.51 2.02
CA VAL A 225 4.47 22.21 1.48
C VAL A 225 4.63 20.69 1.35
N LEU A 226 4.30 19.94 2.40
CA LEU A 226 4.33 18.47 2.38
C LEU A 226 3.40 17.87 1.32
N VAL A 227 2.23 18.46 1.07
CA VAL A 227 1.36 18.02 -0.04
C VAL A 227 2.05 18.22 -1.38
N THR A 228 2.65 19.38 -1.63
CA THR A 228 3.36 19.66 -2.89
C THR A 228 4.54 18.74 -3.12
N VAL A 229 5.35 18.47 -2.09
CA VAL A 229 6.45 17.49 -2.17
C VAL A 229 5.89 16.08 -2.44
N ALA A 230 4.83 15.68 -1.73
CA ALA A 230 4.18 14.39 -1.93
C ALA A 230 3.64 14.22 -3.36
N GLU A 231 3.02 15.26 -3.93
CA GLU A 231 2.57 15.28 -5.33
C GLU A 231 3.76 15.09 -6.30
N GLY A 232 4.87 15.78 -6.08
CA GLY A 232 6.11 15.61 -6.85
C GLY A 232 6.63 14.16 -6.80
N GLN A 233 6.48 13.50 -5.66
CA GLN A 233 6.83 12.09 -5.46
C GLN A 233 5.72 11.10 -5.82
N ARG A 234 4.67 11.56 -6.52
CA ARG A 234 3.55 10.75 -7.00
C ARG A 234 2.77 10.06 -5.89
N TRP A 235 2.74 10.65 -4.70
CA TRP A 235 1.71 10.31 -3.72
C TRP A 235 0.36 10.76 -4.26
N ARG A 236 -0.68 10.06 -3.83
CA ARG A 236 -2.05 10.37 -4.25
C ARG A 236 -2.84 10.87 -3.06
N GLN A 237 -3.42 12.05 -3.18
CA GLN A 237 -4.40 12.53 -2.23
C GLN A 237 -5.75 11.84 -2.44
N LEU A 238 -6.31 11.29 -1.36
CA LEU A 238 -7.64 10.68 -1.35
C LEU A 238 -8.70 11.69 -0.87
N ASP A 239 -8.35 12.42 0.18
CA ASP A 239 -9.15 13.48 0.80
C ASP A 239 -8.21 14.47 1.53
N ALA A 240 -8.79 15.48 2.18
CA ALA A 240 -8.03 16.51 2.91
C ALA A 240 -7.12 15.98 4.04
N ARG A 241 -7.32 14.73 4.49
CA ARG A 241 -6.63 14.13 5.64
C ARG A 241 -5.77 12.92 5.26
N ARG A 242 -5.86 12.41 4.03
CA ARG A 242 -5.33 11.10 3.67
C ARG A 242 -4.64 11.11 2.32
N LEU A 243 -3.41 10.62 2.29
CA LEU A 243 -2.59 10.43 1.12
C LEU A 243 -2.04 9.00 1.08
N LEU A 244 -1.92 8.44 -0.13
CA LEU A 244 -1.29 7.15 -0.37
C LEU A 244 0.09 7.33 -0.99
N CYS A 245 1.08 6.61 -0.48
CA CYS A 245 2.41 6.60 -1.07
C CYS A 245 2.41 5.97 -2.47
N ARG A 246 3.46 6.23 -3.25
CA ARG A 246 3.65 5.72 -4.62
C ARG A 246 3.53 4.20 -4.75
N THR A 247 3.87 3.46 -3.69
CA THR A 247 3.79 1.99 -3.67
C THR A 247 2.39 1.48 -3.35
N CYS A 248 1.64 2.19 -2.51
CA CYS A 248 0.30 1.75 -2.10
C CYS A 248 -0.79 2.19 -3.08
N ASN A 249 -0.65 3.35 -3.72
CA ASN A 249 -1.63 3.87 -4.67
C ASN A 249 -1.99 2.85 -5.79
N PRO A 250 -1.02 2.20 -6.48
CA PRO A 250 -1.35 1.21 -7.52
C PRO A 250 -2.14 0.00 -7.03
N LEU A 251 -2.01 -0.38 -5.75
CA LEU A 251 -2.69 -1.58 -5.20
C LEU A 251 -4.22 -1.43 -5.15
N PHE A 252 -4.71 -0.20 -5.10
CA PHE A 252 -6.15 0.08 -5.03
C PHE A 252 -6.76 0.36 -6.39
N ARG A 253 -5.95 0.70 -7.39
CA ARG A 253 -6.47 0.91 -8.74
C ARG A 253 -7.04 -0.40 -9.29
N GLY A 254 -8.29 -0.35 -9.73
CA GLY A 254 -8.87 -1.41 -10.54
C GLY A 254 -8.19 -1.51 -11.90
N ALA A 255 -8.40 -2.62 -12.61
CA ALA A 255 -8.02 -2.68 -14.01
C ALA A 255 -8.78 -1.63 -14.83
N THR A 256 -8.10 -1.00 -15.78
CA THR A 256 -8.74 -0.12 -16.75
C THR A 256 -9.70 -0.93 -17.63
N PRO A 257 -10.69 -0.29 -18.29
CA PRO A 257 -11.61 -0.97 -19.21
C PRO A 257 -10.91 -1.81 -20.29
N ASP A 258 -9.65 -1.45 -20.62
CA ASP A 258 -8.82 -2.14 -21.61
C ASP A 258 -8.14 -3.41 -21.06
N GLY A 259 -8.34 -3.73 -19.77
CA GLY A 259 -7.76 -4.90 -19.11
C GLY A 259 -6.25 -4.80 -18.92
N ILE A 260 -5.68 -3.59 -19.01
CA ILE A 260 -4.26 -3.36 -18.74
C ILE A 260 -4.08 -3.35 -17.22
N CYS A 261 -3.25 -4.26 -16.72
CA CYS A 261 -2.87 -4.28 -15.32
C CYS A 261 -2.22 -2.93 -14.95
N PRO A 262 -2.60 -2.29 -13.82
CA PRO A 262 -2.01 -1.03 -13.38
C PRO A 262 -0.48 -1.07 -13.26
N GLU A 263 0.09 -2.24 -12.98
CA GLU A 263 1.55 -2.44 -12.98
C GLU A 263 2.16 -2.30 -14.39
N CYS A 264 1.50 -2.85 -15.43
CA CYS A 264 1.95 -2.72 -16.82
C CYS A 264 1.87 -1.27 -17.33
N ASP A 265 0.82 -0.55 -16.91
CA ASP A 265 0.65 0.88 -17.21
C ASP A 265 1.75 1.71 -16.53
N SER A 266 2.03 1.45 -15.25
CA SER A 266 3.08 2.14 -14.49
C SER A 266 4.51 1.85 -14.98
N GLN A 267 4.74 0.67 -15.57
CA GLN A 267 6.05 0.24 -16.10
C GLN A 267 6.22 0.53 -17.60
N GLY A 268 5.20 1.10 -18.28
CA GLY A 268 5.24 1.40 -19.71
C GLY A 268 5.51 0.17 -20.60
N THR A 269 5.26 -1.05 -20.09
CA THR A 269 5.51 -2.29 -20.83
C THR A 269 4.26 -3.17 -20.81
N PRO A 270 3.59 -3.35 -21.95
CA PRO A 270 2.37 -4.17 -22.01
C PRO A 270 2.60 -5.66 -21.69
N ASN A 271 3.85 -6.14 -21.76
CA ASN A 271 4.21 -7.57 -21.61
C ASN A 271 5.10 -7.87 -20.36
N GLY A 272 5.24 -6.92 -19.43
CA GLY A 272 6.30 -6.96 -18.41
C GLY A 272 5.95 -7.64 -17.08
N CYS A 273 4.70 -7.59 -16.65
CA CYS A 273 4.30 -8.02 -15.30
C CYS A 273 4.29 -9.55 -15.15
N ALA A 274 4.75 -10.05 -14.01
CA ALA A 274 4.73 -11.48 -13.67
C ALA A 274 3.32 -12.11 -13.76
N LEU A 275 2.26 -11.32 -13.53
CA LEU A 275 0.88 -11.77 -13.68
C LEU A 275 0.44 -11.88 -15.14
N CYS A 276 0.95 -11.04 -16.04
CA CYS A 276 0.71 -11.17 -17.48
C CYS A 276 1.47 -12.37 -18.07
N ARG A 277 2.67 -12.67 -17.56
CA ARG A 277 3.47 -13.82 -18.01
C ARG A 277 2.88 -15.19 -17.61
N LEU A 278 1.98 -15.24 -16.63
CA LEU A 278 1.25 -16.48 -16.30
C LEU A 278 0.20 -16.86 -17.36
N VAL A 279 -0.14 -15.93 -18.27
CA VAL A 279 -1.12 -16.15 -19.34
C VAL A 279 -0.44 -16.65 -20.62
N ASP A 280 0.80 -16.21 -20.88
CA ASP A 280 1.59 -16.68 -22.01
C ASP A 280 2.33 -17.96 -21.62
N GLY A 281 1.60 -19.07 -21.63
CA GLY A 281 2.21 -20.40 -21.71
C GLY A 281 2.98 -20.54 -23.03
N SER A 282 4.23 -20.07 -23.02
CA SER A 282 5.20 -20.26 -24.09
C SER A 282 6.28 -21.20 -23.58
N ASP A 283 6.16 -22.45 -24.02
CA ASP A 283 7.11 -23.59 -24.01
C ASP A 283 7.79 -24.02 -22.69
#